data_AF-A0AAD0T3W9-F1
#
_entry.id   AF-A0AAD0T3W9-F1
#
_cell.length_a   1.000
_cell.length_b   1.000
_cell.length_c   1.000
_cell.angle_alpha   90.00
_cell.angle_beta   90.00
_cell.angle_gamma   90.00
#
_symmetry.space_group_name_H-M   'P 1'
#
loop_
_entity.id
_entity.type
_entity.pdbx_description
1 polymer ?
#
loop_
_entity_poly.entity_id
_entity_poly.type
_entity_poly.pdbx_seq_one_letter_code
_entity_poly.pdbx_strand_id
1 'polypeptide(L)'
;MGVIKQLIIYEEGCGDKEMTCGSFDYCVNKATFSHHVKKLIEAGIICERTEGVKKYLFLNPDIKKKYPGLIETVKNSCLPCD
;
A
#
# COMPACT_ATOMS: atom_id res chain seq x y z
N MET A 1 2.96 -10.19 2.51
CA MET A 1 1.55 -9.71 2.39
C MET A 1 1.43 -8.75 1.18
N GLY A 2 0.23 -8.43 0.69
CA GLY A 2 0.07 -7.43 -0.40
C GLY A 2 0.21 -5.98 0.09
N VAL A 3 0.85 -5.10 -0.69
CA VAL A 3 1.19 -3.70 -0.30
C VAL A 3 -0.03 -2.91 0.20
N ILE A 4 -1.14 -2.94 -0.55
CA ILE A 4 -2.36 -2.20 -0.23
C ILE A 4 -2.94 -2.68 1.12
N LYS A 5 -2.93 -3.99 1.37
CA LYS A 5 -3.50 -4.58 2.58
C LYS A 5 -2.73 -4.15 3.82
N GLN A 6 -1.40 -4.07 3.73
CA GLN A 6 -0.58 -3.57 4.84
C GLN A 6 -0.83 -2.10 5.14
N LEU A 7 -0.94 -1.24 4.12
CA LEU A 7 -1.27 0.17 4.33
C LEU A 7 -2.63 0.36 5.01
N ILE A 8 -3.64 -0.41 4.59
CA ILE A 8 -4.97 -0.39 5.22
C ILE A 8 -4.89 -0.77 6.70
N ILE A 9 -4.17 -1.84 7.03
CA ILE A 9 -4.04 -2.33 8.41
C ILE A 9 -3.27 -1.31 9.27
N TYR A 10 -2.23 -0.70 8.71
CA TYR A 10 -1.41 0.29 9.42
C TYR A 10 -2.19 1.56 9.76
N GLU A 11 -2.96 2.09 8.80
CA GLU A 11 -3.80 3.29 8.99
C GLU A 11 -4.82 3.10 10.13
N GLU A 12 -5.45 1.93 10.23
CA GLU A 12 -6.46 1.65 11.25
C GLU A 12 -5.85 1.32 12.62
N GLY A 13 -4.64 0.74 12.65
CA GLY A 13 -4.00 0.26 13.88
C GLY A 13 -3.22 1.32 14.65
N CYS A 14 -2.53 2.22 13.94
CA CYS A 14 -1.66 3.23 14.56
C CYS A 14 -2.18 4.67 14.42
N GLY A 15 -3.17 4.92 13.55
CA GLY A 15 -3.62 6.28 13.21
C GLY A 15 -2.67 7.04 12.27
N ASP A 16 -1.50 6.46 11.98
CA ASP A 16 -0.54 6.94 10.98
C ASP A 16 -0.92 6.46 9.58
N LYS A 17 -0.87 7.36 8.58
CA LYS A 17 -1.28 7.06 7.20
C LYS A 17 -0.13 6.61 6.30
N GLU A 18 1.11 6.72 6.77
CA GLU A 18 2.31 6.53 5.97
C GLU A 18 3.27 5.51 6.56
N MET A 19 3.72 4.56 5.74
CA MET A 19 4.68 3.53 6.11
C MET A 19 5.99 3.75 5.36
N THR A 20 7.13 3.51 6.01
CA THR A 20 8.41 3.51 5.27
C THR A 20 8.53 2.28 4.39
N CYS A 21 9.23 2.39 3.25
CA CYS A 21 9.49 1.27 2.34
C CYS A 21 10.12 0.04 3.03
N GLY A 22 10.89 0.25 4.12
CA GLY A 22 11.48 -0.82 4.92
C GLY A 22 10.54 -1.49 5.93
N SER A 23 9.36 -0.92 6.18
CA SER A 23 8.36 -1.44 7.12
C SER A 23 7.38 -2.43 6.46
N PHE A 24 7.47 -2.64 5.15
CA PHE A 24 6.61 -3.58 4.43
C PHE A 24 7.12 -5.01 4.56
N ASP A 25 6.19 -5.93 4.75
CA ASP A 25 6.43 -7.37 4.79
C ASP A 25 6.03 -7.99 3.44
N TYR A 26 7.03 -8.42 2.69
CA TYR A 26 6.87 -9.02 1.37
C TYR A 26 7.85 -10.17 1.15
N CYS A 27 7.39 -11.23 0.50
CA CYS A 27 8.20 -12.42 0.21
C CYS A 27 8.92 -12.35 -1.16
N VAL A 28 8.83 -11.21 -1.85
CA VAL A 28 9.48 -10.98 -3.14
C VAL A 28 10.82 -10.26 -2.96
N ASN A 29 11.65 -10.23 -4.01
CA ASN A 29 12.86 -9.41 -3.94
C ASN A 29 12.52 -7.91 -3.95
N LYS A 30 13.48 -7.08 -3.51
CA LYS A 30 13.33 -5.62 -3.41
C LYS A 30 13.02 -4.93 -4.75
N ALA A 31 13.57 -5.42 -5.87
CA ALA A 31 13.31 -4.87 -7.19
C ALA A 31 11.87 -5.14 -7.64
N THR A 32 11.37 -6.36 -7.43
CA THR A 32 9.98 -6.75 -7.70
C THR A 32 9.02 -5.95 -6.84
N PHE A 33 9.29 -5.83 -5.53
CA PHE A 33 8.51 -4.97 -4.64
C PHE A 33 8.45 -3.52 -5.13
N SER A 34 9.61 -2.93 -5.46
CA SER A 34 9.67 -1.58 -5.99
C SER A 34 8.91 -1.42 -7.31
N HIS A 35 8.89 -2.44 -8.16
CA HIS A 35 8.12 -2.45 -9.39
C HIS A 35 6.61 -2.44 -9.10
N HIS A 36 6.14 -3.27 -8.17
CA HIS A 36 4.73 -3.28 -7.76
C HIS A 36 4.32 -1.93 -7.15
N VAL A 37 5.12 -1.36 -6.26
CA VAL A 37 4.87 -0.03 -5.69
C VAL A 37 4.74 1.00 -6.80
N LYS A 38 5.70 1.03 -7.75
CA LYS A 38 5.65 1.96 -8.88
C LYS A 38 4.36 1.80 -9.69
N LYS A 39 3.95 0.57 -10.00
CA LYS A 39 2.69 0.29 -10.70
C LYS A 39 1.46 0.77 -9.95
N LEU A 40 1.44 0.61 -8.62
CA LEU A 40 0.34 1.09 -7.78
C LEU A 40 0.27 2.63 -7.72
N ILE A 41 1.41 3.32 -7.78
CA ILE A 41 1.49 4.78 -7.89
C ILE A 41 0.99 5.24 -9.26
N GLU A 42 1.43 4.60 -10.34
CA GLU A 42 0.98 4.88 -11.70
C GLU A 42 -0.53 4.66 -11.87
N ALA A 43 -1.09 3.65 -11.19
CA ALA A 43 -2.54 3.39 -11.15
C ALA A 43 -3.31 4.41 -10.26
N GLY A 44 -2.61 5.25 -9.50
CA GLY A 44 -3.19 6.24 -8.60
C GLY A 44 -3.80 5.64 -7.33
N ILE A 45 -3.40 4.42 -6.95
CA ILE A 45 -3.90 3.70 -5.77
C ILE A 45 -3.16 4.14 -4.51
N ILE A 46 -1.84 4.27 -4.62
CA ILE A 46 -0.97 4.72 -3.52
C ILE A 46 -0.21 5.97 -3.96
N CYS A 47 0.28 6.72 -2.98
CA CYS A 47 1.17 7.85 -3.15
C CYS A 47 2.49 7.58 -2.43
N GLU A 48 3.55 8.27 -2.86
CA GLU A 48 4.85 8.26 -2.20
C GLU A 48 5.25 9.66 -1.76
N ARG A 49 5.97 9.74 -0.64
CA ARG A 49 6.62 10.95 -0.15
C ARG A 49 8.06 10.60 0.21
N THR A 50 9.00 11.45 -0.17
CA THR A 50 10.42 11.28 0.19
C THR A 50 10.81 12.35 1.19
N GLU A 51 11.41 11.94 2.30
CA GLU A 51 11.95 12.84 3.32
C GLU A 51 13.38 12.40 3.67
N GLY A 52 14.35 13.17 3.17
CA GLY A 52 15.77 12.81 3.22
C GLY A 52 16.06 11.48 2.52
N VAL A 53 16.60 10.51 3.26
CA VAL A 53 16.90 9.16 2.75
C VAL A 53 15.71 8.19 2.88
N LYS A 54 14.62 8.62 3.52
CA LYS A 54 13.46 7.78 3.76
C LYS A 54 12.40 8.00 2.69
N LYS A 55 11.85 6.90 2.20
CA LYS A 55 10.68 6.88 1.31
C LYS A 55 9.49 6.32 2.06
N TYR A 56 8.42 7.10 2.08
CA TYR A 56 7.15 6.82 2.71
C TYR A 56 6.10 6.52 1.63
N LEU A 57 5.26 5.54 1.90
CA LEU A 57 4.16 5.10 1.04
C LEU A 57 2.86 5.19 1.83
N PHE A 58 1.80 5.66 1.19
CA PHE A 58 0.48 5.83 1.80
C PHE A 58 -0.62 5.64 0.77
N LEU A 59 -1.84 5.34 1.21
CA LEU A 59 -3.00 5.25 0.32
C LEU A 59 -3.33 6.63 -0.26
N ASN A 60 -3.71 6.67 -1.53
CA ASN A 60 -4.15 7.93 -2.13
C ASN A 60 -5.44 8.40 -1.43
N PRO A 61 -5.52 9.63 -0.89
CA PRO A 61 -6.72 10.11 -0.20
C PRO A 61 -7.98 10.11 -1.10
N ASP A 62 -7.81 10.25 -2.42
CA ASP A 62 -8.92 10.21 -3.37
C ASP A 62 -9.24 8.79 -3.88
N ILE A 63 -8.57 7.74 -3.38
CA ILE A 63 -8.79 6.34 -3.79
C ILE A 63 -10.25 5.92 -3.61
N LYS A 64 -10.88 6.33 -2.50
CA LYS A 64 -12.29 6.03 -2.20
C LYS A 64 -13.26 6.70 -3.18
N LYS A 65 -12.89 7.86 -3.73
CA LYS A 65 -13.68 8.55 -4.75
C LYS A 65 -13.46 7.97 -6.14
N LYS A 66 -12.22 7.66 -6.49
CA LYS A 66 -11.86 7.11 -7.81
C LYS A 66 -12.29 5.65 -7.98
N TYR A 67 -12.22 4.87 -6.91
CA TYR A 67 -12.51 3.43 -6.90
C TYR A 67 -13.38 3.07 -5.68
N PRO A 68 -14.67 3.44 -5.70
CA PRO A 68 -15.58 3.11 -4.62
C PRO A 68 -15.65 1.59 -4.41
N GLY A 69 -15.59 1.16 -3.15
CA GLY A 69 -15.62 -0.27 -2.80
C GLY A 69 -14.28 -1.00 -2.89
N LEU A 70 -13.25 -0.46 -3.55
CA LEU A 70 -11.94 -1.15 -3.69
C LEU A 70 -11.33 -1.51 -2.34
N ILE A 71 -11.32 -0.56 -1.40
CA ILE A 71 -10.76 -0.78 -0.06
C ILE A 71 -11.52 -1.89 0.67
N GLU A 72 -12.86 -1.90 0.59
CA GLU A 72 -13.69 -2.96 1.16
C GLU A 72 -13.45 -4.30 0.46
N THR A 73 -13.33 -4.33 -0.87
CA THR A 73 -13.01 -5.56 -1.60
C THR A 73 -11.65 -6.12 -1.18
N VAL A 74 -10.63 -5.28 -1.01
CA VAL A 74 -9.29 -5.72 -0.56
C VAL A 74 -9.30 -6.16 0.91
N LYS A 75 -10.15 -5.56 1.74
CA LYS A 75 -10.36 -6.00 3.13
C LYS A 75 -11.03 -7.38 3.17
N ASN A 76 -12.11 -7.55 2.41
CA ASN A 76 -12.92 -8.77 2.36
C ASN A 76 -12.31 -9.86 1.46
N SER A 77 -11.30 -9.54 0.66
CA SER A 77 -10.61 -10.55 -0.12
C SER A 77 -9.83 -11.46 0.83
N CYS A 78 -10.38 -12.67 0.95
CA CYS A 78 -9.61 -13.84 1.31
C CYS A 78 -8.43 -13.92 0.34
N LEU A 79 -7.20 -13.94 0.85
CA LEU A 79 -6.07 -14.35 0.02
C LEU A 79 -6.29 -15.85 -0.26
N PRO A 80 -5.98 -16.34 -1.47
CA PRO A 80 -6.10 -17.76 -1.78
C PRO A 80 -5.42 -18.59 -0.68
N CYS A 81 -6.12 -19.60 -0.20
CA CYS A 81 -5.51 -20.68 0.56
C CYS A 81 -4.58 -21.43 -0.40
N ASP A 82 -3.34 -21.01 -0.52
CA ASP A 82 -2.22 -21.79 -1.08
C ASP A 82 -0.93 -21.44 -0.34
#